data_AF-A0A659UIW1-F1
#
_entry.id   AF-A0A659UIW1-F1
#
_cell.length_a   1.000
_cell.length_b   1.000
_cell.length_c   1.000
_cell.angle_alpha   90.00
_cell.angle_beta   90.00
_cell.angle_gamma   90.00
#
_symmetry.space_group_name_H-M   'P 1'
#
loop_
_entity.id
_entity.type
_entity.pdbx_description
1 polymer ?
#
loop_
_entity_poly.entity_id
_entity_poly.type
_entity_poly.pdbx_seq_one_letter_code
_entity_poly.pdbx_strand_id
1 'polypeptide(L)'
;APVAGWPADRGRVDAVAQVEADPFSCFGAYRDGEANACGELRFMVKDAPELVRAYKTPSLRGAATRPPYMHAGQFSSLDEVVAHYAKAAPSVERVSEVHPLE
;
A
#
# COMPACT_ATOMS: atom_id res chain seq x y z
N ALA A 1 7.83 -5.39 -9.15
CA ALA A 1 7.98 -4.26 -10.10
C ALA A 1 6.58 -3.77 -10.50
N PRO A 2 6.43 -2.52 -10.99
CA PRO A 2 5.18 -2.07 -11.62
C PRO A 2 4.77 -2.98 -12.78
N VAL A 3 3.48 -3.13 -13.03
CA VAL A 3 2.98 -3.85 -14.21
C VAL A 3 3.13 -2.94 -15.43
N ALA A 4 3.73 -3.46 -16.50
CA ALA A 4 3.95 -2.69 -17.72
C ALA A 4 2.61 -2.21 -18.32
N GLY A 5 2.55 -0.95 -18.77
CA GLY A 5 1.36 -0.35 -19.37
C GLY A 5 0.31 0.19 -18.39
N TRP A 6 0.55 0.08 -17.07
CA TRP A 6 -0.32 0.65 -16.04
C TRP A 6 0.24 1.96 -15.50
N PRO A 7 -0.62 2.90 -15.04
CA PRO A 7 -0.16 4.09 -14.33
C PRO A 7 0.72 3.73 -13.12
N ALA A 8 1.65 4.62 -12.78
CA ALA A 8 2.47 4.45 -11.60
C ALA A 8 1.58 4.50 -10.34
N ASP A 9 1.54 3.41 -9.60
CA ASP A 9 0.96 3.35 -8.26
C ASP A 9 2.05 3.74 -7.25
N ARG A 10 1.87 4.88 -6.57
CA ARG A 10 2.77 5.37 -5.51
C ARG A 10 2.27 5.00 -4.11
N GLY A 11 1.23 4.18 -3.99
CA GLY A 11 0.71 3.68 -2.74
C GLY A 11 0.10 4.77 -1.86
N ARG A 12 0.38 4.71 -0.56
CA ARG A 12 -0.28 5.52 0.47
C ARG A 12 -0.13 7.03 0.26
N VAL A 13 0.97 7.51 -0.33
CA VAL A 13 1.18 8.95 -0.58
C VAL A 13 0.07 9.55 -1.46
N ASP A 14 -0.40 8.84 -2.48
CA ASP A 14 -1.50 9.30 -3.33
C ASP A 14 -2.85 9.06 -2.65
N ALA A 15 -2.99 7.95 -1.91
CA ALA A 15 -4.21 7.62 -1.20
C ALA A 15 -4.57 8.61 -0.08
N VAL A 16 -3.57 9.24 0.56
CA VAL A 16 -3.79 10.31 1.55
C VAL A 16 -4.54 11.48 0.92
N ALA A 17 -4.08 11.97 -0.23
CA ALA A 17 -4.74 13.07 -0.92
C ALA A 17 -6.16 12.68 -1.37
N GLN A 18 -6.35 11.43 -1.81
CA GLN A 18 -7.66 10.92 -2.19
C GLN A 18 -8.64 10.87 -1.02
N VAL A 19 -8.24 10.33 0.13
CA VAL A 19 -9.13 10.22 1.30
C VAL A 19 -9.44 11.58 1.92
N GLU A 20 -8.53 12.56 1.85
CA GLU A 20 -8.80 13.92 2.30
C GLU A 20 -9.81 14.65 1.41
N ALA A 21 -9.78 14.39 0.11
CA ALA A 21 -10.70 14.99 -0.85
C ALA A 21 -12.06 14.27 -0.95
N ASP A 22 -12.17 13.06 -0.41
CA ASP A 22 -13.37 12.24 -0.52
C ASP A 22 -14.53 12.81 0.32
N PRO A 23 -15.69 13.17 -0.30
CA PRO A 23 -16.85 13.67 0.42
C PRO A 23 -17.51 12.61 1.33
N PHE A 24 -17.19 11.34 1.14
CA PHE A 24 -17.59 10.21 1.99
C PHE A 24 -16.53 9.83 3.04
N SER A 25 -15.42 10.58 3.13
CA SER A 25 -14.47 10.40 4.21
C SER A 25 -15.05 10.84 5.56
N CYS A 26 -14.35 10.52 6.65
CA CYS A 26 -14.75 10.94 7.99
C CYS A 26 -14.82 12.47 8.15
N PHE A 27 -14.13 13.25 7.31
CA PHE A 27 -14.20 14.71 7.31
C PHE A 27 -15.21 15.27 6.32
N GLY A 28 -15.84 14.40 5.53
CA GLY A 28 -16.78 14.76 4.48
C GLY A 28 -18.17 15.15 5.00
N ALA A 29 -18.98 15.68 4.08
CA ALA A 29 -20.35 16.09 4.36
C ALA A 29 -21.28 14.90 4.65
N TYR A 30 -20.92 13.71 4.18
CA TYR A 30 -21.70 12.48 4.32
C TYR A 30 -21.21 11.58 5.46
N ARG A 31 -20.44 12.12 6.42
CA ARG A 31 -19.94 11.36 7.56
C ARG A 31 -21.07 10.89 8.48
N ASP A 32 -20.95 9.66 8.98
CA ASP A 32 -21.78 9.17 10.06
C ASP A 32 -21.17 9.55 11.42
N GLY A 33 -21.97 10.15 12.29
CA GLY A 33 -21.58 10.47 13.67
C GLY A 33 -20.80 11.79 13.84
N GLU A 34 -20.31 11.98 15.07
CA GLU A 34 -19.67 13.20 15.50
C GLU A 34 -18.22 13.32 15.01
N ALA A 35 -17.73 14.54 14.82
CA ALA A 35 -16.38 14.79 14.30
C ALA A 35 -15.26 14.22 15.21
N ASN A 36 -15.54 13.99 16.49
CA ASN A 36 -14.59 13.38 17.42
C ASN A 36 -14.40 11.86 17.20
N ALA A 37 -15.28 11.20 16.44
CA ALA A 37 -15.15 9.78 16.09
C ALA A 37 -14.07 9.53 15.01
N CYS A 38 -13.56 10.59 14.37
CA CYS A 38 -12.61 10.51 13.26
C CYS A 38 -11.13 10.38 13.68
N GLY A 39 -10.85 9.68 14.77
CA GLY A 39 -9.49 9.58 15.33
C GLY A 39 -8.44 9.14 14.30
N GLU A 40 -8.75 8.11 13.51
CA GLU A 40 -7.85 7.54 12.51
C GLU A 40 -7.40 8.56 11.46
N LEU A 41 -8.34 9.30 10.86
CA LEU A 41 -8.01 10.31 9.84
C LEU A 41 -7.44 11.59 10.46
N ARG A 42 -7.82 11.91 11.70
CA ARG A 42 -7.33 13.10 12.43
C ARG A 42 -5.85 13.02 12.73
N PHE A 43 -5.38 11.83 13.08
CA PHE A 43 -3.99 11.58 13.43
C PHE A 43 -3.22 10.85 12.31
N MET A 44 -3.82 10.72 11.12
CA MET A 44 -3.15 10.14 9.98
C MET A 44 -1.93 10.97 9.59
N VAL A 45 -0.81 10.29 9.35
CA VAL A 45 0.38 10.90 8.76
C VAL A 45 0.07 11.29 7.32
N LYS A 46 0.24 12.57 6.98
CA LYS A 46 -0.13 13.14 5.69
C LYS A 46 1.06 13.37 4.76
N ASP A 47 2.15 13.82 5.34
CA ASP A 47 3.39 14.12 4.63
C ASP A 47 4.53 13.45 5.39
N ALA A 48 4.87 12.26 4.93
CA ALA A 48 6.04 11.56 5.42
C ALA A 48 6.63 10.75 4.27
N PRO A 49 7.96 10.70 4.16
CA PRO A 49 8.58 9.99 3.06
C PRO A 49 8.17 8.51 3.03
N GLU A 50 7.92 7.87 4.18
CA GLU A 50 7.53 6.45 4.33
C GLU A 50 6.19 6.14 3.66
N LEU A 51 5.39 7.15 3.29
CA LEU A 51 4.12 6.93 2.59
C LEU A 51 4.31 6.56 1.11
N VAL A 52 5.46 6.93 0.53
CA VAL A 52 5.76 6.64 -0.88
C VAL A 52 5.98 5.15 -1.07
N ARG A 53 5.19 4.55 -1.95
CA ARG A 53 5.13 3.10 -2.22
C ARG A 53 4.77 2.24 -1.01
N ALA A 54 4.14 2.82 0.01
CA ALA A 54 3.59 2.05 1.12
C ALA A 54 2.24 1.45 0.77
N TYR A 55 2.09 0.16 1.09
CA TYR A 55 0.85 -0.59 0.92
C TYR A 55 0.46 -1.24 2.24
N LYS A 56 -0.83 -1.52 2.42
CA LYS A 56 -1.29 -2.31 3.55
C LYS A 56 -0.70 -3.72 3.47
N THR A 57 0.04 -4.13 4.50
CA THR A 57 0.56 -5.49 4.60
C THR A 57 -0.59 -6.50 4.62
N PRO A 58 -0.68 -7.43 3.65
CA PRO A 58 -1.72 -8.44 3.66
C PRO A 58 -1.45 -9.49 4.73
N SER A 59 -2.51 -10.15 5.22
CA SER A 59 -2.38 -11.32 6.08
C SER A 59 -1.83 -12.51 5.28
N LEU A 60 -0.90 -13.26 5.86
CA LEU A 60 -0.41 -14.52 5.29
C LEU A 60 -1.30 -15.73 5.61
N ARG A 61 -2.24 -15.59 6.56
CA ARG A 61 -3.22 -16.66 6.85
C ARG A 61 -4.05 -16.97 5.61
N GLY A 62 -3.96 -18.20 5.12
CA GLY A 62 -4.68 -18.66 3.93
C GLY A 62 -4.13 -18.09 2.61
N ALA A 63 -2.94 -17.50 2.59
CA ALA A 63 -2.39 -16.89 1.38
C ALA A 63 -2.12 -17.92 0.27
N ALA A 64 -1.71 -19.15 0.61
CA ALA A 64 -1.29 -20.18 -0.35
C ALA A 64 -2.33 -20.54 -1.43
N THR A 65 -3.61 -20.26 -1.21
CA THR A 65 -4.70 -20.59 -2.15
C THR A 65 -5.30 -19.34 -2.81
N ARG A 66 -4.60 -18.20 -2.78
CA ARG A 66 -5.15 -16.90 -3.22
C ARG A 66 -4.26 -16.16 -4.24
N PRO A 67 -3.86 -16.78 -5.36
CA PRO A 67 -3.27 -16.03 -6.46
C PRO A 67 -4.31 -15.10 -7.12
N PRO A 68 -3.87 -14.06 -7.84
CA PRO A 68 -2.49 -13.60 -7.97
C PRO A 68 -2.01 -12.83 -6.72
N TYR A 69 -0.69 -12.78 -6.51
CA TYR A 69 -0.04 -12.17 -5.35
C TYR A 69 0.49 -10.78 -5.63
N MET A 70 0.90 -10.07 -4.56
CA MET A 70 1.35 -8.67 -4.55
C MET A 70 0.20 -7.67 -4.76
N HIS A 71 0.46 -6.37 -4.55
CA HIS A 71 -0.59 -5.33 -4.56
C HIS A 71 -1.26 -5.14 -5.93
N ALA A 72 -0.56 -5.42 -7.02
CA ALA A 72 -1.09 -5.32 -8.39
C ALA A 72 -1.16 -6.69 -9.09
N GLY A 73 -1.15 -7.79 -8.34
CA GLY A 73 -1.32 -9.14 -8.91
C GLY A 73 -0.16 -9.61 -9.79
N GLN A 74 1.07 -9.17 -9.51
CA GLN A 74 2.22 -9.41 -10.39
C GLN A 74 2.72 -10.86 -10.42
N PHE A 75 2.44 -11.66 -9.39
CA PHE A 75 2.97 -13.02 -9.27
C PHE A 75 1.86 -14.06 -9.23
N SER A 76 2.13 -15.21 -9.84
CA SER A 76 1.20 -16.32 -9.94
C SER A 76 1.38 -17.35 -8.83
N SER A 77 2.56 -17.37 -8.21
CA SER A 77 2.97 -18.36 -7.21
C SER A 77 3.59 -17.71 -5.96
N LEU A 78 3.58 -18.44 -4.83
CA LEU A 78 4.29 -18.01 -3.63
C LEU A 78 5.81 -18.08 -3.80
N ASP A 79 6.33 -18.98 -4.63
CA ASP A 79 7.77 -19.08 -4.90
C ASP A 79 8.30 -17.78 -5.53
N GLU A 80 7.56 -17.19 -6.46
CA GLU A 80 7.89 -15.87 -7.04
C GLU A 80 7.87 -14.76 -5.98
N VAL A 81 6.92 -14.81 -5.03
CA VAL A 81 6.85 -13.86 -3.90
C VAL A 81 8.09 -13.99 -3.02
N VAL A 82 8.45 -15.21 -2.62
CA VAL A 82 9.63 -15.44 -1.77
C VAL A 82 10.90 -15.02 -2.50
N ALA A 83 11.04 -15.39 -3.78
CA ALA A 83 12.19 -14.98 -4.60
C ALA A 83 12.31 -13.46 -4.72
N HIS A 84 11.18 -12.74 -4.82
CA HIS A 84 11.16 -11.29 -4.86
C HIS A 84 11.72 -10.66 -3.57
N TYR A 85 11.26 -11.12 -2.41
CA TYR A 85 11.74 -10.62 -1.12
C TYR A 85 13.18 -11.04 -0.83
N ALA A 86 13.59 -12.25 -1.23
CA ALA A 86 14.96 -12.72 -1.09
C ALA A 86 15.96 -11.92 -1.95
N LYS A 87 15.58 -11.57 -3.19
CA LYS A 87 16.41 -10.75 -4.08
C LYS A 87 16.46 -9.29 -3.64
N ALA A 88 15.38 -8.78 -3.05
CA ALA A 88 15.25 -7.40 -2.55
C ALA A 88 15.76 -6.33 -3.54
N ALA A 89 15.29 -6.41 -4.79
CA ALA A 89 15.69 -5.44 -5.82
C ALA A 89 15.36 -3.99 -5.37
N PRO A 90 16.18 -2.99 -5.75
CA PRO A 90 15.94 -1.60 -5.38
C PRO A 90 14.53 -1.13 -5.75
N SER A 91 13.95 -0.29 -4.89
CA SER A 91 12.69 0.36 -5.19
C SER A 91 12.83 1.30 -6.39
N VAL A 92 11.76 1.42 -7.17
CA VAL A 92 11.68 2.37 -8.29
C VAL A 92 11.67 3.82 -7.79
N GLU A 93 11.18 4.04 -6.57
CA GLU A 93 11.12 5.35 -5.92
C GLU A 93 11.43 5.18 -4.42
N ARG A 94 12.32 6.03 -3.89
CA ARG A 94 12.84 5.98 -2.51
C ARG A 94 13.62 4.69 -2.18
N VAL A 95 13.94 4.51 -0.90
CA VAL A 95 14.74 3.39 -0.38
C VAL A 95 13.80 2.31 0.15
N SER A 96 14.06 1.06 -0.23
CA SER A 96 13.40 -0.12 0.33
C SER A 96 14.08 -0.52 1.65
N GLU A 97 13.28 -0.87 2.65
CA GLU A 97 13.73 -1.46 3.92
C GLU A 97 14.11 -2.95 3.81
N VAL A 98 13.72 -3.60 2.71
CA VAL A 98 14.07 -5.00 2.44
C VAL A 98 15.51 -5.09 1.94
N HIS A 99 16.28 -6.00 2.53
CA HIS A 99 17.67 -6.30 2.14
C HIS A 99 17.78 -7.71 1.54
N PRO A 100 18.70 -7.94 0.59
CA PRO A 100 18.89 -9.27 0.02
C PRO A 100 19.31 -10.28 1.09
N LEU A 101 18.86 -11.52 0.94
CA LEU A 101 19.37 -12.64 1.73
C LEU A 101 20.66 -13.16 1.08
N GLU A 102 21.66 -13.48 1.90
CA GLU A 102 22.89 -14.16 1.46
C GLU A 102 22.63 -15.64 1.11
#